data_AF-V4JFL2-F1
#
_entry.id   AF-V4JFL2-F1
#
_cell.length_a   1.000
_cell.length_b   1.000
_cell.length_c   1.000
_cell.angle_alpha   90.00
_cell.angle_beta   90.00
_cell.angle_gamma   90.00
#
_symmetry.space_group_name_H-M   'P 1'
#
loop_
_entity.id
_entity.type
_entity.pdbx_description
1 polymer ?
#
loop_
_entity_poly.entity_id
_entity_poly.type
_entity_poly.pdbx_seq_one_letter_code
_entity_poly.pdbx_strand_id
1 'polypeptide(L)'
;MALRKPTLLEEKEETERIPENAFKGEREMYWNGKWYRASLYEMGLLRAGNRVKGPAIIEAPAATYVIPPGFSTRLDRRRIFWLEGGG
;
A
#
# COMPACT_ATOMS: atom_id res chain seq x y z
N MET A 1 -39.69 5.95 2.26
CA MET A 1 -38.75 4.81 2.26
C MET A 1 -37.36 5.35 2.57
N ALA A 2 -36.77 4.98 3.71
CA ALA A 2 -35.37 5.32 3.99
C ALA A 2 -34.46 4.32 3.27
N LEU A 3 -33.57 4.81 2.40
CA LEU A 3 -32.52 4.00 1.82
C LEU A 3 -31.63 3.49 2.96
N ARG A 4 -31.51 2.16 3.07
CA ARG A 4 -30.66 1.53 4.08
C ARG A 4 -29.21 1.92 3.78
N LYS A 5 -28.53 2.51 4.77
CA LYS A 5 -27.11 2.85 4.64
C LYS A 5 -26.33 1.56 4.31
N PRO A 6 -25.50 1.55 3.24
CA PRO A 6 -24.73 0.38 2.89
C PRO A 6 -23.76 0.02 4.01
N THR A 7 -23.70 -1.27 4.33
CA THR A 7 -22.74 -1.82 5.28
C THR A 7 -21.34 -1.70 4.68
N LEU A 8 -20.39 -1.14 5.43
CA LEU A 8 -19.01 -1.09 5.01
C LEU A 8 -18.42 -2.50 4.98
N LEU A 9 -17.74 -2.85 3.89
CA LEU A 9 -16.95 -4.07 3.82
C LEU A 9 -15.74 -3.92 4.76
N GLU A 10 -15.60 -4.88 5.68
CA GLU A 10 -14.45 -4.98 6.57
C GLU A 10 -13.80 -6.37 6.39
N GLU A 11 -12.50 -6.40 6.13
CA GLU A 11 -11.74 -7.64 6.07
C GLU A 11 -11.57 -8.26 7.46
N LYS A 12 -11.68 -9.59 7.54
CA LYS A 12 -11.70 -10.32 8.82
C LYS A 12 -10.30 -10.50 9.43
N GLU A 13 -9.27 -10.55 8.60
CA GLU A 13 -7.91 -10.87 9.01
C GLU A 13 -6.98 -9.69 8.73
N GLU A 14 -6.14 -9.34 9.71
CA GLU A 14 -5.06 -8.38 9.56
C GLU A 14 -3.71 -9.10 9.70
N THR A 15 -2.80 -8.86 8.76
CA THR A 15 -1.41 -9.30 8.87
C THR A 15 -0.48 -8.26 8.32
N GLU A 16 0.58 -7.93 9.06
CA GLU A 16 1.61 -7.00 8.55
C GLU A 16 2.40 -7.58 7.37
N ARG A 17 2.47 -8.91 7.27
CA ARG A 17 3.23 -9.59 6.23
C ARG A 17 2.55 -9.46 4.87
N ILE A 18 3.31 -8.93 3.91
CA ILE A 18 2.91 -8.84 2.51
C ILE A 18 2.91 -10.24 1.88
N PRO A 19 1.86 -10.66 1.16
CA PRO A 19 1.87 -11.88 0.36
C PRO A 19 3.00 -11.86 -0.67
N GLU A 20 3.75 -12.96 -0.79
CA GLU A 20 4.91 -13.02 -1.70
C GLU A 20 4.53 -12.77 -3.16
N ASN A 21 3.35 -13.22 -3.58
CA ASN A 21 2.83 -12.99 -4.93
C ASN A 21 2.42 -11.53 -5.19
N ALA A 22 2.30 -10.70 -4.16
CA ALA A 22 2.06 -9.26 -4.34
C ALA A 22 3.33 -8.52 -4.76
N PHE A 23 4.52 -9.07 -4.51
CA PHE A 23 5.78 -8.45 -4.91
C PHE A 23 6.05 -8.65 -6.40
N LYS A 24 6.32 -7.56 -7.12
CA LYS A 24 6.54 -7.54 -8.57
C LYS A 24 8.00 -7.35 -8.97
N GLY A 25 8.90 -7.14 -8.01
CA GLY A 25 10.30 -6.79 -8.24
C GLY A 25 10.65 -5.41 -7.72
N GLU A 26 11.70 -4.80 -8.28
CA GLU A 26 12.21 -3.50 -7.86
C GLU A 26 12.53 -2.62 -9.08
N ARG A 27 12.43 -1.30 -8.92
CA ARG A 27 12.83 -0.33 -9.96
C ARG A 27 13.57 0.87 -9.37
N GLU A 28 14.35 1.55 -10.20
CA GLU A 28 14.97 2.82 -9.80
C GLU A 28 13.90 3.91 -9.62
N MET A 29 14.03 4.66 -8.54
CA MET A 29 13.17 5.77 -8.15
C MET A 29 14.07 6.94 -7.73
N TYR A 30 13.91 8.08 -8.39
CA TYR A 30 14.57 9.32 -7.97
C TYR A 30 13.68 10.08 -6.99
N TRP A 31 14.22 10.43 -5.82
CA TRP A 31 13.51 11.19 -4.80
C TRP A 31 14.47 12.13 -4.07
N ASN A 32 14.10 13.40 -3.96
CA ASN A 32 14.84 14.43 -3.21
C ASN A 32 16.36 14.43 -3.46
N GLY A 33 16.77 14.49 -4.73
CA GLY A 33 18.20 14.57 -5.08
C GLY A 33 18.93 13.24 -5.19
N LYS A 34 18.31 12.11 -4.81
CA LYS A 34 18.97 10.81 -4.70
C LYS A 34 18.21 9.69 -5.42
N TRP A 35 18.94 8.74 -6.00
CA TRP A 35 18.42 7.50 -6.55
C TRP A 35 18.23 6.44 -5.45
N TYR A 36 17.10 5.75 -5.51
CA TYR A 36 16.71 4.64 -4.63
C TYR A 36 16.26 3.44 -5.47
N ARG A 37 16.40 2.24 -4.91
CA ARG A 37 15.82 1.01 -5.45
C ARG A 37 14.51 0.75 -4.70
N ALA A 38 13.39 0.96 -5.38
CA ALA A 38 12.05 0.88 -4.79
C ALA A 38 11.40 -0.48 -5.06
N SER A 39 10.83 -1.09 -4.02
CA SER A 39 10.04 -2.32 -4.15
C SER A 39 8.71 -2.07 -4.83
N LEU A 40 8.31 -2.95 -5.74
CA LEU A 40 7.06 -2.86 -6.49
C LEU A 40 6.04 -3.87 -5.96
N TYR A 41 4.81 -3.43 -5.77
CA TYR A 41 3.72 -4.28 -5.31
C TYR A 41 2.46 -4.15 -6.16
N GLU A 42 1.73 -5.24 -6.33
CA GLU A 42 0.38 -5.26 -6.93
C GLU A 42 -0.68 -4.93 -5.87
N MET A 43 -1.38 -3.82 -6.02
CA MET A 43 -2.35 -3.33 -5.04
C MET A 43 -3.48 -4.33 -4.78
N GLY A 44 -3.93 -5.02 -5.82
CA GLY A 44 -5.00 -6.00 -5.73
C GLY A 44 -4.66 -7.23 -4.88
N LEU A 45 -3.38 -7.49 -4.64
CA LEU A 45 -2.90 -8.64 -3.87
C LEU A 45 -2.57 -8.30 -2.41
N LEU A 46 -2.55 -7.01 -2.05
CA LEU A 46 -2.39 -6.57 -0.67
C LEU A 46 -3.66 -6.82 0.15
N ARG A 47 -3.47 -7.14 1.43
CA ARG A 47 -4.52 -7.50 2.40
C ARG A 47 -4.54 -6.52 3.57
N ALA A 48 -5.65 -6.45 4.27
CA ALA A 48 -5.73 -5.68 5.52
C ALA A 48 -4.61 -6.08 6.49
N GLY A 49 -4.12 -5.09 7.22
CA GLY A 49 -2.95 -5.17 8.08
C GLY A 49 -1.61 -5.01 7.35
N ASN A 50 -1.51 -5.24 6.03
CA ASN A 50 -0.23 -5.23 5.33
C ASN A 50 0.50 -3.90 5.52
N ARG A 51 1.79 -3.98 5.82
CA ARG A 51 2.65 -2.80 6.03
C ARG A 51 3.77 -2.78 4.99
N VAL A 52 3.82 -1.71 4.21
CA VAL A 52 4.85 -1.49 3.19
C VAL A 52 5.76 -0.36 3.65
N LYS A 53 7.07 -0.62 3.73
CA LYS A 53 8.08 0.41 4.04
C LYS A 53 8.62 1.00 2.74
N GLY A 54 8.76 2.31 2.69
CA GLY A 54 9.40 3.00 1.58
C GLY A 54 10.93 2.81 1.59
N PRO A 55 11.60 2.98 0.43
CA PRO A 55 11.06 3.34 -0.88
C PRO A 55 10.28 2.19 -1.53
N ALA A 56 9.02 2.44 -1.89
CA ALA A 56 8.15 1.43 -2.51
C ALA A 56 7.10 2.08 -3.38
N ILE A 57 6.58 1.31 -4.34
CA ILE A 57 5.53 1.75 -5.25
C ILE A 57 4.48 0.63 -5.36
N ILE A 58 3.25 0.99 -5.06
CA ILE A 58 2.08 0.11 -5.14
C ILE A 58 1.32 0.49 -6.41
N GLU A 59 1.19 -0.45 -7.34
CA GLU A 59 0.55 -0.24 -8.64
C GLU A 59 -0.82 -0.89 -8.67
N ALA A 60 -1.75 -0.23 -9.35
CA ALA A 60 -3.05 -0.77 -9.74
C ALA A 60 -3.27 -0.43 -11.23
N PRO A 61 -4.22 -1.10 -11.92
CA PRO A 61 -4.46 -0.84 -13.34
C PRO A 61 -4.71 0.62 -13.72
N ALA A 62 -5.27 1.43 -12.80
CA ALA A 62 -5.60 2.83 -13.02
C ALA A 62 -4.99 3.78 -11.96
N ALA A 63 -4.04 3.33 -11.14
CA ALA A 63 -3.46 4.14 -10.08
C ALA A 63 -2.03 3.73 -9.73
N THR A 64 -1.25 4.66 -9.22
CA THR A 64 0.08 4.40 -8.67
C THR A 64 0.20 5.14 -7.35
N TYR A 65 0.53 4.41 -6.28
CA TYR A 65 0.73 4.96 -4.94
C TYR A 65 2.19 4.81 -4.54
N VAL A 66 2.85 5.96 -4.34
CA VAL A 66 4.29 6.05 -4.05
C VAL A 66 4.49 6.19 -2.54
N ILE A 67 5.39 5.38 -1.97
CA ILE A 67 5.83 5.45 -0.59
C ILE A 67 7.30 5.91 -0.60
N PRO A 68 7.58 7.18 -0.28
CA PRO A 68 8.94 7.70 -0.33
C PRO A 68 9.88 7.06 0.72
N PRO A 69 11.20 7.19 0.55
CA PRO A 69 12.16 6.85 1.61
C PRO A 69 11.82 7.54 2.94
N GLY A 70 11.84 6.80 4.04
CA GLY A 70 11.50 7.32 5.37
C GLY A 70 10.00 7.33 5.71
N PHE A 71 9.15 6.97 4.75
CA PHE A 71 7.72 6.74 4.97
C PHE A 71 7.40 5.25 5.02
N SER A 72 6.23 4.93 5.54
CA SER A 72 5.60 3.62 5.40
C SER A 72 4.10 3.78 5.16
N THR A 73 3.44 2.72 4.74
CA THR A 73 1.98 2.72 4.66
C THR A 73 1.40 1.43 5.21
N ARG A 74 0.20 1.51 5.80
CA ARG A 74 -0.59 0.37 6.25
C ARG A 74 -1.94 0.33 5.54
N LEU A 75 -2.38 -0.84 5.11
CA LEU A 75 -3.72 -1.08 4.59
C LEU A 75 -4.66 -1.47 5.74
N ASP A 76 -5.69 -0.68 6.04
CA ASP A 76 -6.65 -1.03 7.09
C ASP A 76 -7.74 -2.02 6.60
N ARG A 77 -8.61 -2.43 7.52
CA ARG A 77 -9.70 -3.39 7.24
C ARG A 77 -10.72 -2.90 6.22
N ARG A 78 -10.81 -1.59 6.00
CA ARG A 78 -11.69 -0.96 5.02
C ARG A 78 -10.99 -0.73 3.69
N ARG A 79 -9.80 -1.32 3.52
CA ARG A 79 -8.90 -1.15 2.39
C ARG A 79 -8.49 0.31 2.14
N ILE A 80 -8.35 1.09 3.22
CA ILE A 80 -7.81 2.44 3.18
C ILE A 80 -6.31 2.37 3.50
N PHE A 81 -5.48 2.91 2.61
CA PHE A 81 -4.06 3.10 2.86
C PHE A 81 -3.84 4.34 3.74
N TRP A 82 -3.16 4.14 4.86
CA TRP A 82 -2.68 5.21 5.74
C TRP A 82 -1.20 5.43 5.47
N LEU A 83 -0.82 6.62 4.99
CA LEU A 83 0.58 7.01 4.87
C LEU A 83 1.08 7.49 6.24
N GLU A 84 2.21 6.95 6.69
CA GLU A 84 2.76 7.17 8.02
C GLU A 84 4.25 7.53 7.94
N GLY A 85 4.71 8.41 8.82
CA GLY A 85 6.08 8.91 8.84
C GLY A 85 6.27 10.18 8.03
N GLY A 86 7.51 10.45 7.65
CA GLY A 86 7.95 11.76 7.14
C GLY A 86 8.42 12.64 8.27
N GLY A 87 9.74 12.67 8.46
CA GLY A 87 10.41 13.72 9.23
C GLY A 87 10.51 15.00 8.43
#